data_AF-A0A9J6DJP0-F1
#
_entry.id   AF-A0A9J6DJP0-F1
#
_cell.length_a   1.000
_cell.length_b   1.000
_cell.length_c   1.000
_cell.angle_alpha   90.00
_cell.angle_beta   90.00
_cell.angle_gamma   90.00
#
_symmetry.space_group_name_H-M   'P 1'
#
loop_
_entity.id
_entity.type
_entity.pdbx_description
1 polymer ?
#
loop_
_entity_poly.entity_id
_entity_poly.type
_entity_poly.pdbx_seq_one_letter_code
_entity_poly.pdbx_strand_id
1 'polypeptide(L)'
;MTGAVIPCTKSCENCIVCWKPGLLEQLDVRHTDTNVTVLHRFEYRECNIWFMRFSMDFEQKILALGNQVGKTYVWDIDVDDPTTCRSACESRRLVCSDTTDPS
;
A
#
# COMPACT_ATOMS: atom_id res chain seq x y z
N MET A 1 19.02 -6.76 -9.80
CA MET A 1 18.16 -5.66 -10.29
C MET A 1 17.55 -5.04 -9.04
N THR A 2 17.93 -3.81 -8.70
CA THR A 2 17.38 -3.10 -7.55
C THR A 2 15.88 -2.94 -7.75
N GLY A 3 15.07 -3.68 -6.99
CA GLY A 3 13.62 -3.55 -7.02
C GLY A 3 13.26 -2.11 -6.65
N ALA A 4 12.70 -1.37 -7.61
CA ALA A 4 12.24 -0.02 -7.35
C ALA A 4 11.05 -0.12 -6.40
N VAL A 5 11.21 0.37 -5.16
CA VAL A 5 10.10 0.49 -4.22
C VAL A 5 9.10 1.47 -4.80
N ILE A 6 7.87 1.04 -5.04
CA ILE A 6 6.81 1.91 -5.52
C ILE A 6 6.28 2.73 -4.33
N PRO A 7 6.36 4.07 -4.36
CA PRO A 7 5.78 4.90 -3.31
C PRO A 7 4.26 4.75 -3.27
N CYS A 8 3.71 4.53 -2.08
CA CYS A 8 2.27 4.53 -1.84
C CYS A 8 1.93 5.55 -0.74
N THR A 9 0.84 6.28 -0.93
CA THR A 9 0.41 7.38 -0.06
C THR A 9 -1.07 7.30 0.26
N LYS A 10 -1.46 7.84 1.41
CA LYS A 10 -2.83 7.82 1.92
C LYS A 10 -3.25 9.23 2.37
N SER A 11 -4.52 9.55 2.17
CA SER A 11 -5.23 10.69 2.79
C SER A 11 -6.55 10.19 3.43
N CYS A 12 -7.60 11.00 3.52
CA CYS A 12 -8.87 10.69 4.18
C CYS A 12 -9.97 10.21 3.21
N GLU A 13 -9.66 9.97 1.94
CA GLU A 13 -10.61 9.58 0.88
C GLU A 13 -10.79 8.06 0.75
N ASN A 14 -10.48 7.30 1.81
CA ASN A 14 -10.56 5.84 1.85
C ASN A 14 -9.82 5.11 0.70
N CYS A 15 -8.67 5.64 0.30
CA CYS A 15 -7.84 5.06 -0.75
C CYS A 15 -6.34 5.17 -0.38
N ILE A 16 -5.56 4.14 -0.73
CA ILE A 16 -4.10 4.23 -0.82
C ILE A 16 -3.76 4.31 -2.30
N VAL A 17 -2.98 5.31 -2.69
CA VAL A 17 -2.58 5.55 -4.07
C VAL A 17 -1.11 5.21 -4.22
N CYS A 18 -0.79 4.33 -5.16
CA CYS A 18 0.58 4.08 -5.58
C CYS A 18 0.86 4.86 -6.86
N TRP A 19 1.98 5.58 -6.86
CA TRP A 19 2.30 6.55 -7.89
C TRP A 19 3.80 6.61 -8.12
N LYS A 20 4.19 7.13 -9.29
CA LYS A 20 5.58 7.46 -9.57
C LYS A 20 5.70 8.86 -10.17
N PRO A 21 6.79 9.57 -9.89
CA PRO A 21 7.06 10.85 -10.55
C PRO A 21 7.37 10.62 -12.04
N GLY A 22 7.07 11.64 -12.85
CA GLY A 22 7.20 11.58 -14.30
C GLY A 22 6.09 10.78 -15.00
N LEU A 23 6.28 10.55 -16.30
CA LEU A 23 5.39 9.73 -17.14
C LEU A 23 5.69 8.23 -16.97
N LEU A 24 4.77 7.36 -17.40
CA LEU A 24 4.89 5.90 -17.22
C LEU A 24 6.21 5.34 -17.77
N GLU A 25 6.61 5.72 -18.97
CA GLU A 25 7.83 5.23 -19.64
C GLU A 25 9.09 6.04 -19.29
N GLN A 26 8.95 7.13 -18.53
CA GLN A 26 10.07 7.99 -18.17
C GLN A 26 10.97 7.29 -17.15
N LEU A 27 12.24 7.09 -17.54
CA LEU A 27 13.27 6.45 -16.73
C LEU A 27 13.97 7.43 -15.78
N ASP A 28 14.33 8.61 -16.28
CA ASP A 28 15.03 9.64 -15.50
C ASP A 28 14.08 10.79 -15.15
N VAL A 29 13.96 11.08 -13.86
CA VAL A 29 13.15 12.19 -13.34
C VAL A 29 14.05 13.33 -12.90
N ARG A 30 13.73 14.54 -13.37
CA ARG A 30 14.42 15.78 -13.01
C ARG A 30 13.62 16.55 -11.98
N HIS A 31 14.28 17.37 -11.17
CA HIS A 31 13.61 18.22 -10.16
C HIS A 31 12.61 19.23 -10.76
N THR A 32 12.73 19.54 -12.05
CA THR A 32 11.80 20.41 -12.77
C THR A 32 10.56 19.69 -13.27
N ASP A 33 10.52 18.36 -13.18
CA ASP A 33 9.38 17.58 -13.67
C ASP A 33 8.21 17.70 -12.70
N THR A 34 7.05 18.10 -13.24
CA THR A 34 5.81 18.30 -12.46
C THR A 34 4.79 17.18 -12.71
N ASN A 35 5.10 16.25 -13.61
CA ASN A 35 4.21 15.14 -13.95
C ASN A 35 4.25 14.07 -12.86
N VAL A 36 3.11 13.45 -12.61
CA VAL A 36 2.96 12.30 -11.73
C VAL A 36 2.04 11.30 -12.42
N THR A 37 2.42 10.03 -12.41
CA THR A 37 1.60 8.94 -12.92
C THR A 37 1.04 8.12 -11.76
N VAL A 38 -0.28 7.99 -11.71
CA VAL A 38 -0.95 7.07 -10.78
C VAL A 38 -0.91 5.67 -11.37
N LEU A 39 -0.36 4.71 -10.62
CA LEU A 39 -0.21 3.31 -11.04
C LEU A 39 -1.40 2.48 -10.57
N HIS A 40 -1.80 2.65 -9.31
CA HIS A 40 -2.87 1.86 -8.72
C HIS A 40 -3.55 2.57 -7.53
N ARG A 41 -4.77 2.13 -7.23
CA ARG A 41 -5.60 2.64 -6.14
C ARG A 41 -6.18 1.47 -5.34
N PHE A 42 -5.74 1.31 -4.11
CA PHE A 42 -6.32 0.35 -3.17
C PHE A 42 -7.47 1.02 -2.43
N GLU A 43 -8.70 0.68 -2.79
CA GLU A 43 -9.91 1.19 -2.15
C GLU A 43 -10.25 0.42 -0.88
N TYR A 44 -10.65 1.14 0.17
CA TYR A 44 -11.15 0.60 1.42
C TYR A 44 -12.33 1.43 1.91
N ARG A 45 -12.86 1.14 3.11
CA ARG A 45 -13.99 1.86 3.68
C ARG A 45 -13.74 2.19 5.15
N GLU A 46 -14.47 3.20 5.63
CA GLU A 46 -14.55 3.54 7.06
C GLU A 46 -13.17 3.88 7.67
N CYS A 47 -12.37 4.69 6.97
CA CYS A 47 -11.05 5.14 7.43
C CYS A 47 -10.80 6.58 6.97
N ASN A 48 -11.76 7.47 7.28
CA ASN A 48 -11.75 8.89 6.97
C ASN A 48 -11.25 9.76 8.14
N ILE A 49 -10.42 9.17 9.01
CA ILE A 49 -9.76 9.83 10.13
C ILE A 49 -8.25 9.94 9.88
N TRP A 50 -7.63 10.93 10.52
CA TRP A 50 -6.19 11.17 10.46
C TRP A 50 -5.39 10.13 11.26
N PHE A 51 -4.07 10.07 11.01
CA PHE A 51 -3.11 9.22 11.74
C PHE A 51 -3.30 7.70 11.60
N MET A 52 -4.16 7.24 10.69
CA MET A 52 -4.25 5.83 10.32
C MET A 52 -3.07 5.44 9.44
N ARG A 53 -2.36 4.37 9.84
CA ARG A 53 -1.15 3.87 9.18
C ARG A 53 -1.46 2.60 8.40
N PHE A 54 -0.84 2.47 7.23
CA PHE A 54 -0.65 1.18 6.58
C PHE A 54 0.77 0.70 6.84
N SER A 55 0.99 -0.60 6.71
CA SER A 55 2.31 -1.23 6.80
C SER A 55 2.48 -2.25 5.67
N MET A 56 3.72 -2.50 5.28
CA MET A 56 4.09 -3.60 4.40
C MET A 56 4.99 -4.58 5.16
N ASP A 57 5.02 -5.82 4.70
CA ASP A 57 5.98 -6.81 5.17
C ASP A 57 7.40 -6.50 4.65
N PHE A 58 8.38 -7.29 5.10
CA PHE A 58 9.79 -7.11 4.75
C PHE A 58 10.04 -7.28 3.24
N GLU A 59 9.34 -8.21 2.59
CA GLU A 59 9.52 -8.49 1.16
C GLU A 59 8.68 -7.55 0.27
N GLN A 60 7.88 -6.67 0.86
CA GLN A 60 6.96 -5.76 0.16
C GLN A 60 5.96 -6.48 -0.75
N LYS A 61 5.45 -7.62 -0.28
CA LYS A 61 4.47 -8.46 -0.97
C LYS A 61 3.07 -8.31 -0.40
N ILE A 62 2.96 -7.89 0.85
CA ILE A 62 1.70 -7.75 1.57
C ILE A 62 1.56 -6.33 2.08
N LEU A 63 0.44 -5.68 1.76
CA LEU A 63 0.05 -4.37 2.28
C LEU A 63 -1.12 -4.54 3.25
N ALA A 64 -1.01 -3.99 4.45
CA ALA A 64 -2.07 -4.04 5.46
C ALA A 64 -2.49 -2.64 5.94
N LEU A 65 -3.80 -2.43 6.10
CA LEU A 65 -4.37 -1.21 6.69
C LEU A 65 -5.56 -1.56 7.59
N GLY A 66 -5.50 -1.10 8.84
CA GLY A 66 -6.65 -1.08 9.73
C GLY A 66 -7.56 0.12 9.43
N ASN A 67 -8.86 -0.02 9.69
CA ASN A 67 -9.84 1.07 9.58
C ASN A 67 -10.37 1.52 10.96
N GLN A 68 -11.21 2.55 11.01
CA GLN A 68 -11.66 3.15 12.27
C GLN A 68 -12.67 2.29 13.05
N VAL A 69 -13.22 1.25 12.43
CA VAL A 69 -14.16 0.30 13.04
C VAL A 69 -13.50 -1.04 13.40
N GLY A 70 -12.18 -1.14 13.27
CA GLY A 70 -11.41 -2.33 13.66
C GLY A 70 -11.38 -3.46 12.62
N LYS A 71 -11.73 -3.17 11.36
CA LYS A 71 -11.49 -4.10 10.23
C LYS A 71 -10.08 -3.92 9.71
N THR A 72 -9.45 -5.02 9.31
CA THR A 72 -8.15 -4.99 8.63
C THR A 72 -8.32 -5.40 7.18
N TYR A 73 -7.80 -4.56 6.30
CA TYR A 73 -7.66 -4.84 4.88
C TYR A 73 -6.23 -5.30 4.61
N VAL A 74 -6.09 -6.39 3.86
CA VAL A 74 -4.81 -6.95 3.44
C VAL A 74 -4.86 -7.15 1.93
N TRP A 75 -3.85 -6.67 1.22
CA TRP A 75 -3.68 -6.85 -0.21
C TRP A 75 -2.40 -7.61 -0.49
N ASP A 76 -2.49 -8.59 -1.39
CA ASP A 76 -1.33 -9.18 -2.05
C ASP A 76 -0.90 -8.26 -3.20
N ILE A 77 0.30 -7.71 -3.09
CA ILE A 77 0.90 -6.76 -4.03
C ILE A 77 2.04 -7.40 -4.84
N ASP A 78 2.36 -8.67 -4.61
CA ASP A 78 3.33 -9.45 -5.39
C ASP A 78 2.65 -10.05 -6.63
N VAL A 79 2.07 -9.18 -7.47
CA VAL A 79 1.36 -9.57 -8.69
C VAL A 79 1.89 -8.81 -9.89
N ASP A 80 1.88 -9.47 -11.05
CA ASP A 80 2.35 -8.87 -12.32
C ASP A 80 1.51 -7.67 -12.75
N ASP A 81 0.19 -7.73 -12.50
CA ASP A 81 -0.74 -6.64 -12.79
C ASP A 81 -1.39 -6.13 -11.49
N PRO A 82 -1.09 -4.89 -11.06
CA PRO A 82 -1.68 -4.30 -9.85
C PRO A 82 -3.21 -4.28 -9.85
N THR A 83 -3.88 -4.30 -11.02
CA THR A 83 -5.36 -4.35 -11.06
C THR A 83 -5.93 -5.67 -10.56
N THR A 84 -5.10 -6.72 -10.49
CA THR A 84 -5.47 -8.04 -9.99
C THR A 84 -5.31 -8.19 -8.48
N CYS A 85 -4.64 -7.23 -7.81
CA CYS A 85 -4.53 -7.18 -6.36
C CYS A 85 -5.94 -7.15 -5.73
N ARG A 86 -6.35 -8.24 -5.06
CA ARG A 86 -7.61 -8.28 -4.33
C ARG A 86 -7.37 -8.01 -2.84
N SER A 87 -8.26 -7.21 -2.24
CA SER A 87 -8.29 -7.06 -0.79
C SER A 87 -8.96 -8.28 -0.14
N ALA A 88 -8.28 -8.91 0.81
CA ALA A 88 -8.95 -9.65 1.86
C ALA A 88 -9.32 -8.66 2.98
N CYS A 89 -10.60 -8.56 3.34
CA CYS A 89 -11.05 -7.77 4.49
C CYS A 89 -11.45 -8.73 5.59
N GLU A 90 -10.70 -8.75 6.69
CA GLU A 90 -10.99 -9.62 7.81
C GLU A 90 -11.34 -8.79 9.05
N SER A 91 -12.43 -9.17 9.72
CA SER A 91 -12.92 -8.49 10.94
C SER A 91 -12.39 -9.13 12.22
N ARG A 92 -11.33 -9.95 12.14
CA ARG A 92 -10.73 -10.59 13.33
C ARG A 92 -9.57 -9.77 13.86
N ARG A 93 -9.44 -9.74 15.20
CA ARG A 93 -8.22 -9.33 15.92
C ARG A 93 -7.05 -10.11 15.32
N LEU A 94 -6.28 -9.49 14.43
CA LEU A 94 -4.95 -9.95 14.11
C LEU A 94 -4.12 -9.68 15.37
N VAL A 95 -3.99 -10.71 16.21
CA VAL A 95 -2.94 -10.73 17.21
C VAL A 95 -1.67 -10.86 16.38
N CYS A 96 -0.82 -9.83 16.40
CA CYS A 96 0.56 -9.99 15.95
C CYS A 96 1.11 -11.16 16.77
N SER A 97 1.25 -12.34 16.16
CA SER A 97 2.02 -13.41 16.76
C SER A 97 3.46 -12.89 16.80
N ASP A 98 3.89 -12.44 17.97
CA ASP A 98 5.28 -12.14 18.25
C ASP A 98 6.10 -13.36 17.81
N THR A 99 6.84 -13.23 16.72
CA THR A 99 7.93 -14.15 16.41
C THR A 99 9.01 -13.89 17.45
N THR A 100 8.89 -14.54 18.61
CA THR A 100 10.05 -14.78 19.46
C THR A 100 11.03 -15.63 18.66
N ASP A 101 12.10 -14.99 18.22
CA ASP A 101 13.30 -15.58 17.65
C ASP A 101 13.87 -16.63 18.63
N PRO A 102 13.98 -17.92 18.26
CA PRO A 102 14.69 -18.88 19.08
C PRO A 102 16.20 -18.66 18.91
N SER A 103 16.82 -18.18 19.97
CA SER A 103 18.27 -18.08 20.20
C SER A 103 19.04 -19.35 19.89
#